data_AF-A0A1F9RCX0-F1
#
_entry.id   AF-A0A1F9RCX0-F1
#
_cell.length_a   1.000
_cell.length_b   1.000
_cell.length_c   1.000
_cell.angle_alpha   90.00
_cell.angle_beta   90.00
_cell.angle_gamma   90.00
#
_symmetry.space_group_name_H-M   'P 1'
#
loop_
_entity.id
_entity.type
_entity.pdbx_description
1 polymer ?
#
loop_
_entity_poly.entity_id
_entity_poly.type
_entity_poly.pdbx_seq_one_letter_code
_entity_poly.pdbx_strand_id
1 'polypeptide(L)'
;MRKIAQDGVGLIVYQYMEGRGHGLAKKIKAMETERLLGYDTVQAFKHLKLDLDPRNYRVAVAAMHALGINRNIRLMCNNYRKKAQISAGGFTVTEHVTLKYPLNLKVRKYLEVKKRKLGHKIMTLDDDTAAVAKKNR
;
A
#
# COMPACT_ATOMS: atom_id res chain seq x y z
N MET A 1 0.31 10.23 -9.01
CA MET A 1 -0.14 11.29 -9.93
C MET A 1 0.75 11.38 -11.15
N ARG A 2 2.04 11.76 -11.04
CA ARG A 2 2.96 11.86 -12.20
C ARG A 2 2.91 10.69 -13.19
N LYS A 3 2.96 9.45 -12.71
CA LYS A 3 2.90 8.26 -13.58
C LYS A 3 1.57 8.13 -14.36
N ILE A 4 0.45 8.47 -13.73
CA ILE A 4 -0.86 8.47 -14.42
C ILE A 4 -0.90 9.57 -15.48
N ALA A 5 -0.36 10.75 -15.18
CA ALA A 5 -0.27 11.84 -16.16
C ALA A 5 0.65 11.47 -17.34
N GLN A 6 1.79 10.81 -17.09
CA GLN A 6 2.70 10.32 -18.14
C GLN A 6 2.04 9.28 -19.05
N ASP A 7 1.20 8.41 -18.48
CA ASP A 7 0.48 7.39 -19.25
C ASP A 7 -0.73 7.97 -20.02
N GLY A 8 -1.06 9.25 -19.83
CA GLY A 8 -2.15 9.96 -20.51
C GLY A 8 -3.57 9.57 -20.07
N VAL A 9 -3.71 8.45 -19.35
CA VAL A 9 -5.00 7.92 -18.87
C VAL A 9 -4.85 7.22 -17.53
N GLY A 10 -5.81 7.43 -16.63
CA GLY A 10 -5.92 6.65 -15.40
C GLY A 10 -6.82 7.29 -14.36
N LEU A 11 -7.04 6.57 -13.27
CA LEU A 11 -7.93 6.95 -12.18
C LEU A 11 -7.20 6.86 -10.84
N ILE A 12 -7.43 7.85 -9.97
CA ILE A 12 -7.07 7.78 -8.55
C ILE A 12 -8.35 7.76 -7.74
N VAL A 13 -8.58 6.66 -7.03
CA VAL A 13 -9.65 6.58 -6.03
C VAL A 13 -9.07 6.95 -4.68
N TYR A 14 -9.34 8.18 -4.23
CA TYR A 14 -8.94 8.67 -2.92
C TYR A 14 -9.99 8.24 -1.87
N GLN A 15 -9.57 7.48 -0.87
CA GLN A 15 -10.44 7.00 0.21
C GLN A 15 -10.01 7.58 1.55
N TYR A 16 -10.97 8.05 2.34
CA TYR A 16 -10.76 8.55 3.69
C TYR A 16 -10.53 7.40 4.70
N MET A 17 -9.40 6.70 4.58
CA MET A 17 -9.03 5.52 5.39
C MET A 17 -7.71 5.73 6.14
N GLU A 18 -7.61 6.85 6.85
CA GLU A 18 -6.43 7.18 7.65
C GLU A 18 -6.17 6.13 8.73
N GLY A 19 -4.90 5.90 9.11
CA GLY A 19 -4.56 4.92 10.15
C GLY A 19 -4.94 3.47 9.80
N ARG A 20 -5.01 3.11 8.52
CA ARG A 20 -5.55 1.82 8.04
C ARG A 20 -7.04 1.63 8.36
N GLY A 21 -7.82 2.71 8.40
CA GLY A 21 -9.24 2.66 8.74
C GLY A 21 -9.55 2.85 10.22
N HIS A 22 -8.53 2.96 11.07
CA HIS A 22 -8.69 3.31 12.49
C HIS A 22 -8.82 4.81 12.75
N GLY A 23 -8.54 5.65 11.74
CA GLY A 23 -8.54 7.10 11.86
C GLY A 23 -7.21 7.67 12.38
N LEU A 24 -7.09 9.00 12.29
CA LEU A 24 -5.85 9.72 12.59
C LEU A 24 -5.48 9.64 14.08
N ALA A 25 -6.45 9.82 14.98
CA ALA A 25 -6.22 9.81 16.43
C ALA A 25 -5.60 8.47 16.90
N LYS A 26 -6.16 7.34 16.45
CA LYS A 26 -5.63 6.01 16.78
C LYS A 26 -4.24 5.78 16.18
N LYS A 27 -3.96 6.32 14.98
CA LYS A 27 -2.63 6.28 14.38
C LYS A 27 -1.61 7.06 15.23
N ILE A 28 -1.95 8.24 15.71
CA ILE A 28 -1.08 9.05 16.58
C ILE A 28 -0.76 8.26 17.86
N LYS A 29 -1.78 7.69 18.52
CA LYS A 29 -1.59 6.87 19.71
C LYS A 29 -0.72 5.64 19.47
N ALA A 30 -0.87 4.98 18.31
CA ALA A 30 -0.01 3.86 17.93
C ALA A 30 1.45 4.30 17.73
N MET A 31 1.69 5.42 17.05
CA MET A 31 3.05 5.95 16.87
C MET A 31 3.69 6.36 18.21
N GLU A 32 2.91 6.91 19.13
CA GLU A 32 3.38 7.19 20.50
C GLU A 32 3.74 5.91 21.24
N THR A 33 2.91 4.87 21.14
CA THR A 33 3.16 3.55 21.75
C THR A 33 4.42 2.89 21.18
N GLU A 34 4.63 2.96 19.86
CA GLU A 34 5.87 2.51 19.21
C GLU A 34 7.10 3.19 19.82
N ARG A 35 7.03 4.52 20.02
CA ARG A 35 8.14 5.30 20.57
C ARG A 35 8.40 5.02 22.05
N LEU A 36 7.36 5.01 22.87
CA LEU A 36 7.48 4.88 24.33
C LEU A 36 7.87 3.47 24.75
N LEU A 37 7.36 2.44 24.07
CA LEU A 37 7.58 1.04 24.42
C LEU A 37 8.61 0.35 23.53
N GLY A 38 9.18 1.05 22.54
CA GLY A 38 10.07 0.45 21.54
C GLY A 38 9.39 -0.61 20.66
N TYR A 39 8.07 -0.58 20.56
CA TYR A 39 7.27 -1.53 19.81
C TYR A 39 7.36 -1.27 18.29
N ASP A 40 7.25 -2.33 17.50
CA ASP A 40 6.89 -2.18 16.09
C ASP A 40 5.39 -1.93 15.90
N THR A 41 5.00 -1.52 14.70
CA THR A 41 3.60 -1.19 14.39
C THR A 41 2.61 -2.32 14.66
N VAL A 42 3.02 -3.58 14.54
CA VAL A 42 2.14 -4.71 14.83
C VAL A 42 1.96 -4.88 16.34
N GLN A 43 3.04 -4.75 17.10
CA GLN A 43 3.01 -4.80 18.56
C GLN A 43 2.21 -3.64 19.14
N ALA A 44 2.40 -2.42 18.65
CA ALA A 44 1.65 -1.24 19.08
C ALA A 44 0.15 -1.41 18.82
N PHE A 45 -0.24 -1.88 17.64
CA PHE A 45 -1.66 -2.09 17.32
C PHE A 45 -2.27 -3.20 18.19
N LYS A 46 -1.56 -4.31 18.42
CA LYS A 46 -2.01 -5.36 19.34
C LYS A 46 -2.16 -4.87 20.77
N HIS A 47 -1.20 -4.08 21.26
CA HIS A 47 -1.24 -3.48 22.59
C HIS A 47 -2.47 -2.57 22.76
N LEU A 48 -2.81 -1.81 21.72
CA LEU A 48 -3.99 -0.96 21.66
C LEU A 48 -5.30 -1.73 21.34
N LYS A 49 -5.25 -3.06 21.23
CA LYS A 49 -6.38 -3.94 20.85
C LYS A 49 -7.03 -3.51 19.54
N LEU A 50 -6.22 -3.09 18.57
CA LEU A 50 -6.65 -2.68 17.24
C LEU A 50 -6.33 -3.75 16.20
N ASP A 51 -7.24 -3.94 15.24
CA ASP A 51 -7.00 -4.76 14.06
C ASP A 51 -5.80 -4.25 13.27
N LEU A 52 -4.97 -5.14 12.74
CA LEU A 52 -3.76 -4.72 12.03
C LEU A 52 -4.07 -3.93 10.74
N ASP A 53 -5.19 -4.24 10.09
CA ASP A 53 -5.62 -3.58 8.86
C ASP A 53 -7.10 -3.90 8.55
N PRO A 54 -8.05 -3.11 9.08
CA PRO A 54 -9.49 -3.27 8.82
C PRO A 54 -9.95 -2.63 7.49
N ARG A 55 -9.04 -2.15 6.63
CA ARG A 55 -9.43 -1.48 5.38
C ARG A 55 -10.26 -2.39 4.47
N ASN A 56 -11.28 -1.80 3.88
CA ASN A 56 -12.19 -2.43 2.94
C ASN A 56 -12.25 -1.59 1.66
N TYR A 57 -12.09 -2.21 0.49
CA TYR A 57 -12.06 -1.53 -0.80
C TYR A 57 -13.39 -1.61 -1.59
N ARG A 58 -14.49 -2.12 -0.97
CA ARG A 58 -15.81 -2.24 -1.62
C ARG A 58 -16.35 -0.91 -2.15
N VAL A 59 -16.16 0.19 -1.43
CA VAL A 59 -16.60 1.52 -1.89
C VAL A 59 -15.82 1.94 -3.15
N ALA A 60 -14.50 1.71 -3.17
CA ALA A 60 -13.70 1.97 -4.36
C ALA A 60 -14.14 1.11 -5.56
N VAL A 61 -14.42 -0.18 -5.33
CA VAL A 61 -14.97 -1.08 -6.35
C VAL A 61 -16.30 -0.53 -6.88
N ALA A 62 -17.24 -0.20 -6.00
CA ALA A 62 -18.55 0.34 -6.38
C ALA A 62 -18.43 1.64 -7.19
N ALA A 63 -17.54 2.54 -6.79
CA ALA A 63 -17.26 3.77 -7.54
C ALA A 63 -16.70 3.48 -8.94
N MET A 64 -15.78 2.52 -9.07
CA MET A 64 -15.24 2.12 -10.37
C MET A 64 -16.31 1.48 -11.27
N HIS A 65 -17.26 0.72 -10.71
CA HIS A 65 -18.43 0.22 -11.45
C HIS A 65 -19.33 1.37 -11.94
N ALA A 66 -19.66 2.31 -11.05
CA ALA A 66 -20.53 3.45 -11.36
C ALA A 66 -19.93 4.37 -12.44
N LEU A 67 -18.60 4.49 -12.48
CA LEU A 67 -17.86 5.24 -13.51
C LEU A 67 -17.70 4.48 -14.83
N GLY A 68 -18.20 3.24 -14.95
CA GLY A 68 -18.09 2.45 -16.17
C GLY A 68 -16.66 2.05 -16.53
N ILE A 69 -15.77 1.91 -15.53
CA ILE A 69 -14.37 1.55 -15.76
C ILE A 69 -14.27 0.14 -16.37
N ASN A 70 -13.40 -0.02 -17.36
CA ASN A 70 -13.11 -1.32 -17.97
C ASN A 70 -12.73 -2.35 -16.90
N ARG A 71 -13.20 -3.60 -17.06
CA ARG A 71 -12.90 -4.71 -16.14
C ARG A 71 -11.41 -5.05 -16.10
N ASN A 72 -10.70 -4.85 -17.20
CA ASN A 72 -9.26 -5.07 -17.29
C ASN A 72 -8.51 -3.81 -16.86
N ILE A 73 -7.76 -3.91 -15.76
CA ILE A 73 -7.05 -2.78 -15.17
C ILE A 73 -5.58 -3.09 -14.89
N ARG A 74 -4.73 -2.08 -15.02
CA ARG A 74 -3.40 -2.08 -14.43
C ARG A 74 -3.49 -1.48 -13.03
N LEU A 75 -3.16 -2.28 -12.01
CA LEU A 75 -3.30 -1.86 -10.61
C LEU A 75 -1.96 -1.40 -10.05
N MET A 76 -1.84 -0.10 -9.77
CA MET A 76 -0.71 0.48 -9.05
C MET A 76 -0.89 0.32 -7.53
N CYS A 77 -0.25 -0.68 -6.92
CA CYS A 77 -0.38 -0.95 -5.49
C CYS A 77 0.74 -1.84 -4.94
N ASN A 78 1.09 -1.70 -3.65
CA ASN A 78 2.04 -2.59 -2.96
C ASN A 78 1.35 -3.57 -1.98
N ASN A 79 0.03 -3.47 -1.83
CA ASN A 79 -0.77 -4.27 -0.91
C ASN A 79 -1.56 -5.36 -1.68
N TYR A 80 -1.20 -6.63 -1.50
CA TYR A 80 -1.88 -7.75 -2.15
C TYR A 80 -3.33 -7.94 -1.68
N ARG A 81 -3.68 -7.54 -0.44
CA ARG A 81 -5.07 -7.58 0.03
C ARG A 81 -5.96 -6.63 -0.79
N LYS A 82 -5.43 -5.50 -1.23
CA LYS A 82 -6.14 -4.59 -2.15
C LYS A 82 -6.39 -5.29 -3.48
N LYS A 83 -5.37 -5.93 -4.07
CA LYS A 83 -5.52 -6.68 -5.32
C LYS A 83 -6.63 -7.72 -5.21
N ALA A 84 -6.62 -8.55 -4.16
CA ALA A 84 -7.63 -9.57 -3.94
C ALA A 84 -9.06 -8.99 -3.84
N GLN A 85 -9.27 -7.91 -3.08
CA GLN A 85 -10.60 -7.29 -2.95
C GLN A 85 -11.07 -6.62 -4.25
N ILE A 86 -10.17 -6.01 -5.01
CA ILE A 86 -10.50 -5.44 -6.33
C ILE A 86 -10.88 -6.55 -7.32
N SER A 87 -10.16 -7.67 -7.30
CA SER A 87 -10.48 -8.84 -8.15
C SER A 87 -11.79 -9.52 -7.76
N ALA A 88 -12.05 -9.70 -6.47
CA ALA A 88 -13.35 -10.17 -5.98
C ALA A 88 -14.49 -9.20 -6.34
N GLY A 89 -14.17 -7.92 -6.56
CA GLY A 89 -15.08 -6.90 -7.05
C GLY A 89 -15.37 -6.96 -8.55
N GLY A 90 -14.87 -7.95 -9.28
CA GLY A 90 -15.13 -8.15 -10.71
C GLY A 90 -14.14 -7.47 -11.65
N PHE A 91 -12.98 -7.01 -11.16
CA PHE A 91 -11.92 -6.44 -11.99
C PHE A 91 -10.75 -7.40 -12.21
N THR A 92 -10.38 -7.63 -13.45
CA THR A 92 -9.20 -8.39 -13.83
C THR A 92 -7.97 -7.49 -13.77
N VAL A 93 -7.03 -7.82 -12.90
CA VAL A 93 -5.76 -7.08 -12.80
C VAL A 93 -4.78 -7.67 -13.82
N THR A 94 -4.70 -7.04 -14.99
CA THR A 94 -3.84 -7.47 -16.11
C THR A 94 -2.36 -7.18 -15.85
N GLU A 95 -2.08 -6.14 -15.06
CA GLU A 95 -0.72 -5.80 -14.62
C GLU A 95 -0.73 -5.34 -13.16
N HIS A 96 0.20 -5.85 -12.36
CA HIS A 96 0.42 -5.41 -10.98
C HIS A 96 1.65 -4.50 -10.91
N VAL A 97 1.43 -3.20 -11.00
CA VAL A 97 2.48 -2.18 -10.97
C VAL A 97 2.86 -1.89 -9.52
N THR A 98 4.08 -2.28 -9.14
CA THR A 98 4.62 -1.99 -7.80
C THR A 98 5.14 -0.55 -7.76
N LEU A 99 4.72 0.21 -6.76
CA LEU A 99 5.19 1.58 -6.51
C LEU A 99 6.54 1.54 -5.80
N LYS A 100 7.51 2.29 -6.33
CA LYS A 100 8.84 2.47 -5.73
C LYS A 100 8.87 3.71 -4.83
N TYR A 101 9.66 3.64 -3.78
CA TYR A 101 9.84 4.75 -2.84
C TYR A 101 11.32 5.00 -2.57
N PRO A 102 11.74 6.27 -2.39
CA PRO A 102 13.08 6.58 -1.91
C PRO A 102 13.24 6.06 -0.49
N LEU A 103 14.35 5.35 -0.22
CA LEU A 103 14.68 4.89 1.11
C LEU A 103 15.41 5.99 1.88
N ASN A 104 14.91 6.31 3.07
CA ASN A 104 15.72 6.91 4.12
C ASN A 104 15.77 5.96 5.33
N LEU A 105 16.70 6.18 6.26
CA LEU A 105 16.93 5.27 7.39
C LEU A 105 15.66 5.03 8.25
N LYS A 106 14.84 6.07 8.46
CA LYS A 106 13.57 5.97 9.21
C LYS A 106 12.52 5.15 8.44
N VAL A 107 12.42 5.39 7.14
CA VAL A 107 11.49 4.69 6.22
C VAL A 107 11.87 3.22 6.06
N ARG A 108 13.16 2.87 6.11
CA ARG A 108 13.64 1.48 5.98
C ARG A 108 13.03 0.56 7.04
N LYS A 109 13.20 0.87 8.34
CA LYS A 109 12.68 0.03 9.44
C LYS A 109 11.16 -0.16 9.33
N TYR A 110 10.44 0.93 9.03
CA TYR A 110 8.99 0.91 8.85
C TYR A 110 8.55 0.02 7.68
N LEU A 111 9.24 0.13 6.54
CA LEU A 111 8.99 -0.69 5.36
C LEU A 111 9.31 -2.16 5.64
N GLU A 112 10.41 -2.50 6.31
CA GLU A 112 10.72 -3.90 6.65
C GLU A 112 9.63 -4.57 7.48
N VAL A 113 9.06 -3.87 8.47
CA VAL A 113 7.92 -4.37 9.25
C VAL A 113 6.72 -4.61 8.34
N LYS A 114 6.42 -3.71 7.40
CA LYS A 114 5.34 -3.88 6.42
C LYS A 114 5.53 -5.10 5.51
N LYS A 115 6.77 -5.35 5.07
CA LYS A 115 7.09 -6.52 4.26
C LYS A 115 6.92 -7.81 5.07
N ARG A 116 7.61 -7.89 6.21
CA ARG A 116 7.71 -9.11 7.02
C ARG A 116 6.39 -9.49 7.70
N LYS A 117 5.62 -8.52 8.17
CA LYS A 117 4.45 -8.79 9.03
C LYS A 117 3.10 -8.42 8.41
N LEU A 118 3.07 -7.69 7.29
CA LEU A 118 1.83 -7.16 6.70
C LEU A 118 1.69 -7.50 5.21
N GLY A 119 2.53 -8.39 4.67
CA GLY A 119 2.40 -8.90 3.30
C GLY A 119 2.57 -7.85 2.21
N HIS A 120 3.32 -6.75 2.46
CA HIS A 120 3.58 -5.74 1.43
C HIS A 120 4.77 -6.15 0.56
N LYS A 121 4.66 -5.95 -0.77
CA LYS A 121 5.85 -5.98 -1.67
C LYS A 121 6.53 -4.61 -1.61
N ILE A 122 7.84 -4.61 -1.39
CA ILE A 122 8.63 -3.38 -1.28
C ILE A 122 9.67 -3.41 -2.38
N MET A 123 9.62 -2.39 -3.23
CA MET A 123 10.66 -2.09 -4.21
C MET A 123 11.21 -0.71 -3.90
N THR A 124 12.52 -0.62 -3.91
CA THR A 124 13.29 0.58 -3.60
C THR A 124 13.77 1.19 -4.91
N LEU A 125 14.09 2.48 -4.92
CA LEU A 125 14.72 3.09 -6.10
C LEU A 125 16.14 2.51 -6.35
N ASP A 126 16.78 2.00 -5.29
CA ASP A 126 18.10 1.37 -5.35
C ASP A 126 18.08 -0.03 -6.00
N ASP A 127 16.89 -0.63 -6.15
CA ASP A 127 16.75 -1.94 -6.80
C ASP A 127 17.05 -1.85 -8.31
N ASP A 128 16.90 -0.67 -8.92
CA ASP A 128 17.19 -0.44 -10.34
C ASP A 128 18.70 -0.36 -10.61
N THR A 129 19.49 0.26 -9.72
CA THR A 129 20.95 0.34 -9.86
C THR A 129 21.60 -1.03 -9.73
N ALA A 130 21.09 -1.89 -8.85
CA ALA A 130 21.55 -3.28 -8.72
C ALA A 130 21.14 -4.16 -9.91
N ALA A 131 19.96 -3.95 -10.50
CA ALA A 131 19.49 -4.69 -11.66
C ALA A 131 20.26 -4.32 -12.95
N VAL A 132 20.61 -3.05 -13.13
CA VAL A 132 21.45 -2.58 -14.25
C VAL A 132 22.88 -3.13 -14.13
N ALA A 133 23.47 -3.16 -12.93
CA ALA A 133 24.80 -3.72 -12.71
C ALA A 133 24.90 -5.23 -13.00
N LYS A 134 23.81 -5.99 -12.82
CA LYS A 134 23.74 -7.42 -13.16
C LYS A 134 23.51 -7.71 -14.65
N LYS A 135 23.01 -6.75 -15.42
CA LYS A 135 22.74 -6.92 -16.86
C LYS A 135 23.97 -6.61 -17.74
N ASN A 136 24.98 -5.97 -17.15
CA ASN A 136 26.25 -5.60 -17.78
C ASN A 136 27.42 -6.51 -17.35
N ARG A 137 27.12 -7.70 -16.80
CA ARG A 137 28.04 -8.80 -16.54
C ARG A 137 27.55 -10.02 -17.29
#